data_AF-A0A2X2SZQ0-F1
#
_entry.id   AF-A0A2X2SZQ0-F1
#
_cell.length_a   1.000
_cell.length_b   1.000
_cell.length_c   1.000
_cell.angle_alpha   90.00
_cell.angle_beta   90.00
_cell.angle_gamma   90.00
#
_symmetry.space_group_name_H-M   'P 1'
#
loop_
_entity.id
_entity.type
_entity.pdbx_description
1 polymer ?
#
loop_
_entity_poly.entity_id
_entity_poly.type
_entity_poly.pdbx_seq_one_letter_code
_entity_poly.pdbx_strand_id
1 'polypeptide(L)'
;MEGVTSVSDKLHVRDAKEQSVKGYAGDAATTSEIKAKLLADSIVPSRHIKVETTDGVVQLSGEVKSAAQSEKAESIAKAVEGVKSVKNDLKVK
;
A
#
# COMPACT_ATOMS: atom_id res chain seq x y z
N MET A 1 -5.00 -4.38 -41.84
CA MET A 1 -5.03 -4.37 -40.37
C MET A 1 -3.74 -3.68 -39.93
N GLU A 2 -3.81 -2.37 -39.72
CA GLU A 2 -2.66 -1.57 -39.30
C GLU A 2 -2.45 -1.75 -37.80
N GLY A 3 -1.39 -2.47 -37.45
CA GLY A 3 -0.95 -2.69 -36.08
C GLY A 3 -0.03 -1.57 -35.64
N VAL A 4 -0.34 -1.01 -34.46
CA VAL A 4 0.41 -0.04 -33.65
C VAL A 4 0.69 1.32 -34.30
N THR A 5 -0.10 2.33 -33.95
CA THR A 5 0.11 3.71 -34.41
C THR A 5 0.95 4.57 -33.47
N SER A 6 1.31 4.08 -32.27
CA SER A 6 2.38 4.64 -31.43
C SER A 6 2.59 3.79 -30.19
N VAL A 7 3.84 3.44 -29.88
CA VAL A 7 4.26 3.09 -28.52
C VAL A 7 5.23 4.18 -28.09
N SER A 8 4.78 5.08 -27.23
CA SER A 8 5.64 6.04 -26.54
C SER A 8 5.94 5.49 -25.16
N ASP A 9 6.96 4.65 -25.03
CA ASP A 9 7.57 4.38 -23.74
C ASP A 9 8.70 5.39 -23.53
N LYS A 10 8.35 6.53 -22.93
CA LYS A 10 9.32 7.58 -22.60
C LYS A 10 9.91 7.30 -21.23
N LEU A 11 10.63 6.19 -21.09
CA LEU A 11 11.39 5.93 -19.87
C LEU A 11 12.66 6.77 -19.86
N HIS A 12 12.54 8.00 -19.36
CA HIS A 12 13.69 8.82 -18.98
C HIS A 12 14.18 8.32 -17.62
N VAL A 13 15.22 7.47 -17.62
CA VAL A 13 15.90 7.08 -16.39
C VAL A 13 16.97 8.13 -16.09
N ARG A 14 16.60 9.16 -15.31
CA ARG A 14 17.58 9.96 -14.58
C ARG A 14 18.01 9.14 -13.37
N ASP A 15 19.29 9.20 -13.02
CA ASP A 15 20.04 8.51 -11.95
C ASP A 15 19.46 8.59 -10.50
N ALA A 16 18.15 8.73 -10.32
CA ALA A 16 17.41 8.51 -9.08
C ALA A 16 16.79 7.09 -9.01
N LYS A 17 17.03 6.24 -10.01
CA LYS A 17 16.32 4.96 -10.19
C LYS A 17 16.78 3.85 -9.25
N GLU A 18 17.98 3.91 -8.68
CA GLU A 18 18.50 2.82 -7.83
C GLU A 18 17.86 2.82 -6.43
N GLN A 19 17.58 4.00 -5.87
CA GLN A 19 16.85 4.13 -4.60
C GLN A 19 15.34 3.97 -4.78
N SER A 20 14.75 4.56 -5.84
CA SER A 20 13.32 4.47 -6.08
C SER A 20 12.87 3.07 -6.49
N VAL A 21 13.58 2.33 -7.36
CA VAL A 21 13.15 0.96 -7.73
C VAL A 21 13.27 -0.01 -6.57
N LYS A 22 14.32 0.13 -5.72
CA LYS A 22 14.45 -0.69 -4.51
C LYS A 22 13.38 -0.35 -3.47
N GLY A 23 13.04 0.94 -3.32
CA GLY A 23 11.92 1.40 -2.51
C GLY A 23 10.59 0.81 -2.99
N TYR A 24 10.23 1.06 -4.26
CA TYR A 24 8.96 0.60 -4.84
C TYR A 24 8.77 -0.92 -4.80
N ALA A 25 9.83 -1.70 -5.04
CA ALA A 25 9.76 -3.16 -4.95
C ALA A 25 9.51 -3.62 -3.49
N GLY A 26 10.15 -2.96 -2.51
CA GLY A 26 9.91 -3.18 -1.09
C GLY A 26 8.50 -2.75 -0.67
N ASP A 27 8.08 -1.54 -1.06
CA ASP A 27 6.77 -0.96 -0.75
C ASP A 27 5.62 -1.84 -1.29
N ALA A 28 5.78 -2.42 -2.47
CA ALA A 28 4.80 -3.35 -3.04
C ALA A 28 4.69 -4.65 -2.24
N ALA A 29 5.83 -5.20 -1.78
CA ALA A 29 5.86 -6.37 -0.92
C ALA A 29 5.22 -6.06 0.45
N THR A 30 5.59 -4.94 1.07
CA THR A 30 5.00 -4.45 2.33
C THR A 30 3.50 -4.28 2.19
N THR A 31 3.03 -3.60 1.13
CA THR A 31 1.59 -3.41 0.89
C THR A 31 0.85 -4.74 0.75
N SER A 32 1.45 -5.69 0.04
CA SER A 32 0.87 -7.02 -0.17
C SER A 32 0.79 -7.81 1.13
N GLU A 33 1.84 -7.73 1.96
CA GLU A 33 1.87 -8.37 3.28
C GLU A 33 0.84 -7.76 4.23
N ILE A 34 0.76 -6.42 4.30
CA ILE A 34 -0.24 -5.71 5.10
C ILE A 34 -1.65 -6.13 4.65
N LYS A 35 -1.91 -6.13 3.34
CA LYS A 35 -3.19 -6.60 2.79
C LYS A 35 -3.45 -8.06 3.15
N ALA A 36 -2.47 -8.95 3.02
CA ALA A 36 -2.64 -10.37 3.35
C ALA A 36 -2.98 -10.57 4.83
N LYS A 37 -2.29 -9.87 5.74
CA LYS A 37 -2.58 -9.93 7.19
C LYS A 37 -3.95 -9.33 7.52
N LEU A 38 -4.33 -8.23 6.88
CA LEU A 38 -5.67 -7.66 6.97
C LEU A 38 -6.75 -8.60 6.41
N LEU A 39 -6.44 -9.36 5.36
CA LEU A 39 -7.37 -10.31 4.74
C LEU A 39 -7.55 -11.57 5.60
N ALA A 40 -6.47 -12.00 6.26
CA ALA A 40 -6.50 -13.09 7.23
C ALA A 40 -7.25 -12.69 8.52
N ASP A 41 -7.25 -11.40 8.86
CA ASP A 41 -7.97 -10.88 10.02
C ASP A 41 -9.45 -10.66 9.69
N SER A 42 -10.31 -11.60 10.10
CA SER A 42 -11.76 -11.54 9.85
C SER A 42 -12.46 -10.34 10.52
N ILE A 43 -11.77 -9.65 11.42
CA ILE A 43 -12.29 -8.47 12.12
C ILE A 43 -12.21 -7.25 11.19
N VAL A 44 -11.22 -7.15 10.30
CA VAL A 44 -10.99 -5.95 9.49
C VAL A 44 -11.51 -6.16 8.06
N PRO A 45 -12.42 -5.31 7.55
CA PRO A 45 -12.96 -5.44 6.20
C PRO A 45 -11.94 -4.96 5.16
N SER A 46 -10.94 -5.79 4.88
CA SER A 46 -9.91 -5.55 3.84
C SER A 46 -10.48 -5.19 2.46
N ARG A 47 -11.72 -5.61 2.16
CA ARG A 47 -12.44 -5.26 0.90
C ARG A 47 -12.76 -3.78 0.72
N HIS A 48 -12.89 -3.00 1.80
CA HIS A 48 -13.20 -1.56 1.75
C HIS A 48 -12.03 -0.68 2.21
N ILE A 49 -10.88 -1.29 2.49
CA ILE A 49 -9.68 -0.60 2.94
C ILE A 49 -8.67 -0.57 1.80
N LYS A 50 -8.27 0.63 1.43
CA LYS A 50 -7.15 0.87 0.54
C LYS A 50 -5.87 0.97 1.38
N VAL A 51 -4.87 0.20 0.97
CA VAL A 51 -3.52 0.25 1.54
C VAL A 51 -2.59 0.69 0.43
N GLU A 52 -1.87 1.78 0.67
CA GLU A 52 -0.85 2.34 -0.22
C GLU A 52 0.43 2.51 0.59
N THR A 53 1.58 2.10 0.06
CA THR A 53 2.87 2.31 0.72
C THR A 53 3.76 3.11 -0.21
N THR A 54 4.45 4.11 0.33
CA THR A 54 5.36 4.96 -0.44
C THR A 54 6.57 5.31 0.41
N ASP A 55 7.76 4.86 0.02
CA ASP A 55 9.01 5.11 0.74
C ASP A 55 8.97 4.65 2.22
N GLY A 56 8.27 3.55 2.50
CA GLY A 56 8.04 3.05 3.86
C GLY A 56 6.97 3.81 4.66
N VAL A 57 6.25 4.75 4.05
CA VAL A 57 5.07 5.37 4.65
C VAL A 57 3.83 4.64 4.17
N VAL A 58 3.15 3.94 5.07
CA VAL A 58 1.90 3.24 4.78
C VAL A 58 0.74 4.20 5.00
N GLN A 59 -0.18 4.25 4.06
CA GLN A 59 -1.41 5.01 4.12
C GLN A 59 -2.60 4.04 4.02
N LEU A 60 -3.41 4.06 5.08
CA LEU A 60 -4.63 3.28 5.22
C LEU A 60 -5.80 4.23 5.01
N SER A 61 -6.63 3.99 4.01
CA SER A 61 -7.79 4.84 3.71
C SER A 61 -9.01 4.00 3.38
N GLY A 62 -10.20 4.43 3.80
CA GLY A 62 -11.42 3.67 3.54
C GLY A 62 -12.41 3.74 4.69
N GLU A 63 -13.32 2.77 4.72
CA GLU A 63 -14.40 2.71 5.70
C GLU A 63 -14.27 1.44 6.56
N VAL A 64 -14.37 1.62 7.88
CA VAL A 64 -14.40 0.53 8.85
C VAL A 64 -15.68 0.57 9.67
N LYS A 65 -16.09 -0.58 10.21
CA LYS A 65 -17.30 -0.74 11.03
C LYS A 65 -17.08 -0.35 12.50
N SER A 66 -15.84 -0.24 12.95
CA SER A 66 -15.52 0.07 14.35
C SER A 66 -14.12 0.64 14.50
N ALA A 67 -13.90 1.47 15.54
CA ALA A 67 -12.58 2.01 15.87
C ALA A 67 -11.54 0.90 16.10
N ALA A 68 -11.93 -0.21 16.74
CA ALA A 68 -11.06 -1.36 16.93
C ALA A 68 -10.52 -1.96 15.62
N GLN A 69 -11.30 -1.88 14.52
CA GLN A 69 -10.82 -2.33 13.20
C GLN A 69 -9.74 -1.40 12.65
N SER A 70 -9.92 -0.09 12.84
CA SER A 70 -8.94 0.93 12.46
C SER A 70 -7.63 0.76 13.23
N GLU A 71 -7.71 0.62 14.55
CA GLU A 71 -6.54 0.37 15.40
C GLU A 71 -5.83 -0.94 15.05
N LYS A 72 -6.59 -2.00 14.76
CA LYS A 72 -6.02 -3.28 14.34
C LYS A 72 -5.30 -3.16 13.00
N ALA A 73 -5.87 -2.44 12.04
CA ALA A 73 -5.24 -2.19 10.75
C ALA A 73 -3.93 -1.41 10.90
N GLU A 74 -3.91 -0.40 11.76
CA GLU A 74 -2.69 0.36 12.08
C GLU A 74 -1.63 -0.52 12.73
N SER A 75 -2.01 -1.35 13.72
CA SER A 75 -1.08 -2.28 14.36
C SER A 75 -0.50 -3.30 13.37
N ILE A 76 -1.34 -3.84 12.48
CA ILE A 76 -0.89 -4.77 11.44
C ILE A 76 0.12 -4.09 10.52
N ALA A 77 -0.18 -2.87 10.07
CA ALA A 77 0.73 -2.10 9.23
C ALA A 77 2.05 -1.81 9.94
N LYS A 78 2.02 -1.36 11.20
CA LYS A 78 3.22 -1.10 12.00
C LYS A 78 4.06 -2.36 12.28
N ALA A 79 3.43 -3.52 12.29
CA ALA A 79 4.11 -4.80 12.51
C ALA A 79 4.83 -5.35 11.28
N VAL A 80 4.71 -4.69 10.11
CA VAL A 80 5.43 -5.10 8.89
C VAL A 80 6.79 -4.44 8.83
N GLU A 81 7.79 -5.24 8.47
CA GLU A 81 9.18 -4.79 8.37
C GLU A 81 9.34 -3.80 7.20
N GLY A 82 10.04 -2.69 7.44
CA GLY A 82 10.21 -1.60 6.46
C GLY A 82 9.21 -0.44 6.60
N VAL A 83 8.21 -0.55 7.47
CA VAL A 83 7.29 0.55 7.75
C VAL A 83 7.94 1.58 8.66
N LYS A 84 8.17 2.77 8.11
CA LYS A 84 8.67 3.95 8.85
C LYS A 84 7.55 4.70 9.54
N SER A 85 6.39 4.79 8.89
CA SER A 85 5.24 5.53 9.42
C SER A 85 3.93 4.98 8.88
N VAL A 86 2.87 5.10 9.66
CA VAL A 86 1.52 4.67 9.28
C VAL A 86 0.58 5.86 9.43
N LYS A 87 -0.03 6.24 8.31
CA LYS A 87 -1.14 7.19 8.25
C LYS A 87 -2.44 6.43 8.24
N ASN A 88 -3.22 6.61 9.28
CA ASN A 88 -4.54 6.01 9.42
C ASN A 88 -5.62 7.05 9.09
N ASP A 89 -6.18 6.94 7.89
CA ASP A 89 -7.28 7.76 7.35
C ASP A 89 -8.57 6.93 7.22
N LEU A 90 -8.74 5.92 8.09
CA LEU A 90 -9.91 5.06 8.11
C LEU A 90 -11.07 5.76 8.82
N LYS A 91 -12.21 5.84 8.14
CA LYS A 91 -13.44 6.42 8.69
C LYS A 91 -14.31 5.34 9.32
N VAL A 92 -14.63 5.53 10.60
CA VAL A 92 -15.57 4.65 11.31
C VAL A 92 -17.00 5.09 10.98
N LYS A 93 -17.84 4.13 10.58
CA LYS A 93 -19.26 4.32 10.26
C LYS A 93 -20.18 3.85 11.38
#